data_AF-A0A150WQ10-F1
#
_entry.id   AF-A0A150WQ10-F1
#
_cell.length_a   1.000
_cell.length_b   1.000
_cell.length_c   1.000
_cell.angle_alpha   90.00
_cell.angle_beta   90.00
_cell.angle_gamma   90.00
#
_symmetry.space_group_name_H-M   'P 1'
#
loop_
_entity.id
_entity.type
_entity.pdbx_description
1 polymer ?
#
loop_
_entity_poly.entity_id
_entity_poly.type
_entity_poly.pdbx_seq_one_letter_code
_entity_poly.pdbx_strand_id
1 'polypeptide(L)'
;MNTQKRAEQIAFLLKIPGFALAFVEHQGVLYYSHFLETSIAPSSAVVKLLQGVFDQHVDLSFFILRNRIYSTLPLSEMCRGMLRVVAKRASEGILPRDHGLETNLQFQEVGVKDEVLFPTTKLSSENTQDLASVALMFARITQADQILLRLSEMASAVSRGKILHDYHRDIAAVLMGPEGDCLSYGLNSNALNKTLHAEVNLVHRLFKDRGVKIPKGSVLYSTHKPCKMCAGIIHDWSEDPRHVQVYYHHHEDGGLSRATALDKIGMQNQL
;
A
#
# COMPACT_ATOMS: atom_id res chain seq x y z
N MET A 1 -13.50 -18.21 25.22
CA MET A 1 -12.03 -18.32 25.16
C MET A 1 -11.43 -16.92 25.03
N ASN A 2 -10.32 -16.61 25.72
CA ASN A 2 -9.71 -15.28 25.65
C ASN A 2 -9.12 -15.04 24.24
N THR A 3 -9.63 -14.03 23.54
CA THR A 3 -9.19 -13.63 22.18
C THR A 3 -7.69 -13.40 22.08
N GLN A 4 -7.08 -12.80 23.12
CA GLN A 4 -5.65 -12.58 23.19
C GLN A 4 -4.88 -13.91 23.24
N LYS A 5 -5.26 -14.83 24.14
CA LYS A 5 -4.62 -16.16 24.23
C LYS A 5 -4.74 -16.94 22.92
N ARG A 6 -5.87 -16.85 22.23
CA ARG A 6 -6.06 -17.46 20.89
C ARG A 6 -5.09 -16.86 19.87
N ALA A 7 -4.96 -15.53 19.83
CA ALA A 7 -4.04 -14.87 18.92
C ALA A 7 -2.57 -15.22 19.21
N GLU A 8 -2.18 -15.27 20.49
CA GLU A 8 -0.83 -15.68 20.91
C GLU A 8 -0.52 -17.14 20.55
N GLN A 9 -1.50 -18.06 20.71
CA GLN A 9 -1.37 -19.44 20.25
C GLN A 9 -1.17 -19.51 18.74
N ILE A 10 -2.02 -18.83 17.97
CA ILE A 10 -1.92 -18.83 16.51
C ILE A 10 -0.55 -18.29 16.07
N ALA A 11 -0.09 -17.20 16.69
CA ALA A 11 1.23 -16.65 16.44
C ALA A 11 2.36 -17.63 16.80
N PHE A 12 2.19 -18.43 17.86
CA PHE A 12 3.13 -19.50 18.21
C PHE A 12 3.18 -20.60 17.15
N LEU A 13 2.03 -21.09 16.69
CA LEU A 13 1.93 -22.15 15.69
C LEU A 13 2.52 -21.75 14.33
N LEU A 14 2.41 -20.46 13.97
CA LEU A 14 2.89 -19.91 12.70
C LEU A 14 4.28 -19.29 12.79
N LYS A 15 4.96 -19.33 13.94
CA LYS A 15 6.21 -18.60 14.12
C LYS A 15 7.31 -19.14 13.19
N ILE A 16 7.91 -18.25 12.40
CA ILE A 16 9.14 -18.50 11.65
C ILE A 16 10.22 -17.51 12.14
N PRO A 17 11.39 -17.98 12.61
CA PRO A 17 12.48 -17.09 13.03
C PRO A 17 12.90 -16.12 11.92
N GLY A 18 13.02 -14.83 12.26
CA GLY A 18 13.38 -13.77 11.31
C GLY A 18 12.24 -13.25 10.45
N PHE A 19 11.01 -13.73 10.65
CA PHE A 19 9.83 -13.27 9.91
C PHE A 19 8.79 -12.66 10.85
N ALA A 20 8.30 -11.50 10.45
CA ALA A 20 7.07 -10.93 10.94
C ALA A 20 5.87 -11.73 10.43
N LEU A 21 4.79 -11.76 11.21
CA LEU A 21 3.57 -12.48 10.90
C LEU A 21 2.37 -11.54 11.04
N ALA A 22 1.45 -11.62 10.08
CA ALA A 22 0.12 -11.06 10.21
C ALA A 22 -0.93 -12.09 9.82
N PHE A 23 -2.08 -12.09 10.50
CA PHE A 23 -3.16 -13.04 10.22
C PHE A 23 -4.56 -12.50 10.53
N VAL A 24 -5.55 -13.14 9.92
CA VAL A 24 -6.99 -12.89 10.13
C VAL A 24 -7.76 -14.20 10.00
N GLU A 25 -8.72 -14.41 10.90
CA GLU A 25 -9.59 -15.59 10.91
C GLU A 25 -10.96 -15.24 10.29
N HIS A 26 -11.46 -16.10 9.41
CA HIS A 26 -12.80 -16.00 8.83
C HIS A 26 -13.38 -17.39 8.54
N GLN A 27 -14.54 -17.70 9.12
CA GLN A 27 -15.29 -18.95 8.87
C GLN A 27 -14.45 -20.24 8.98
N GLY A 28 -13.60 -20.33 10.01
CA GLY A 28 -12.75 -21.52 10.22
C GLY A 28 -11.48 -21.57 9.36
N VAL A 29 -11.27 -20.57 8.49
CA VAL A 29 -10.02 -20.39 7.74
C VAL A 29 -9.18 -19.29 8.38
N LEU A 30 -7.89 -19.56 8.55
CA LEU A 30 -6.89 -18.60 8.99
C LEU A 30 -6.03 -18.18 7.80
N TYR A 31 -6.23 -16.94 7.35
CA TYR A 31 -5.41 -16.31 6.33
C TYR A 31 -4.23 -15.64 7.02
N TYR A 32 -3.01 -15.95 6.58
CA TYR A 32 -1.80 -15.39 7.19
C TYR A 32 -0.75 -15.05 6.14
N SER A 33 0.21 -14.20 6.49
CA SER A 33 1.38 -13.98 5.66
C SER A 33 2.61 -13.70 6.50
N HIS A 34 3.76 -14.10 5.96
CA HIS A 34 5.07 -13.82 6.52
C HIS A 34 5.78 -12.71 5.75
N PHE A 35 6.62 -11.96 6.47
CA PHE A 35 7.50 -10.96 5.88
C PHE A 35 8.83 -10.93 6.59
N LEU A 36 9.93 -11.02 5.84
CA LEU A 36 11.28 -11.01 6.38
C LEU A 36 11.56 -9.70 7.12
N GLU A 37 11.91 -9.76 8.41
CA GLU A 37 12.06 -8.57 9.27
C GLU A 37 13.20 -7.66 8.82
N THR A 38 14.22 -8.21 8.16
CA THR A 38 15.36 -7.46 7.60
C THR A 38 15.07 -6.90 6.21
N SER A 39 13.90 -7.15 5.63
CA SER A 39 13.56 -6.69 4.30
C SER A 39 13.43 -5.18 4.25
N ILE A 40 14.01 -4.60 3.21
CA ILE A 40 13.84 -3.20 2.84
C ILE A 40 12.83 -3.09 1.68
N ALA A 41 11.77 -3.87 1.63
CA ALA A 41 10.70 -3.64 0.66
C ALA A 41 9.65 -2.68 1.23
N PRO A 42 8.93 -1.91 0.38
CA PRO A 42 7.79 -1.08 0.78
C PRO A 42 6.57 -1.94 1.12
N SER A 43 6.72 -2.87 2.05
CA SER A 43 5.70 -3.83 2.44
C SER A 43 5.89 -4.27 3.89
N SER A 44 4.99 -5.14 4.35
CA SER A 44 5.03 -5.78 5.65
C SER A 44 4.16 -7.04 5.59
N ALA A 45 4.16 -7.85 6.65
CA ALA A 45 3.21 -8.95 6.75
C ALA A 45 1.75 -8.44 6.69
N VAL A 46 1.46 -7.27 7.27
CA VAL A 46 0.11 -6.70 7.17
C VAL A 46 -0.21 -6.29 5.73
N VAL A 47 0.72 -5.63 5.03
CA VAL A 47 0.51 -5.24 3.64
C VAL A 47 0.31 -6.48 2.75
N LYS A 48 1.19 -7.48 2.83
CA LYS A 48 1.07 -8.72 2.06
C LYS A 48 -0.27 -9.41 2.29
N LEU A 49 -0.70 -9.54 3.55
CA LEU A 49 -2.00 -10.11 3.90
C LEU A 49 -3.15 -9.34 3.25
N LEU A 50 -3.17 -8.01 3.40
CA LEU A 50 -4.24 -7.17 2.86
C LEU A 50 -4.30 -7.25 1.33
N GLN A 51 -3.16 -7.09 0.66
CA GLN A 51 -3.08 -7.11 -0.79
C GLN A 51 -3.48 -8.46 -1.36
N GLY A 52 -2.96 -9.54 -0.78
CA GLY A 52 -3.24 -10.88 -1.29
C GLY A 52 -4.63 -11.39 -0.97
N VAL A 53 -5.27 -10.97 0.13
CA VAL A 53 -6.69 -11.26 0.36
C VAL A 53 -7.57 -10.61 -0.73
N PHE A 54 -7.29 -9.37 -1.14
CA PHE A 54 -8.01 -8.80 -2.29
C PHE A 54 -7.71 -9.51 -3.60
N ASP A 55 -6.47 -9.92 -3.83
CA ASP A 55 -6.07 -10.53 -5.09
C ASP A 55 -6.67 -11.93 -5.27
N GLN A 56 -6.62 -12.75 -4.22
CA GLN A 56 -7.03 -14.15 -4.21
C GLN A 56 -8.51 -14.35 -3.89
N HIS A 57 -9.14 -13.42 -3.16
CA HIS A 57 -10.51 -13.55 -2.65
C HIS A 57 -11.35 -12.32 -2.93
N VAL A 58 -11.32 -11.80 -4.17
CA VAL A 58 -11.96 -10.52 -4.58
C VAL A 58 -13.34 -10.32 -3.95
N ASP A 59 -14.27 -11.28 -4.15
CA ASP A 59 -15.66 -11.17 -3.69
C ASP A 59 -15.84 -11.29 -2.17
N LEU A 60 -14.89 -11.95 -1.49
CA LEU A 60 -14.94 -12.21 -0.05
C LEU A 60 -14.01 -11.28 0.75
N SER A 61 -13.17 -10.52 0.07
CA SER A 61 -12.08 -9.73 0.65
C SER A 61 -12.55 -8.85 1.80
N PHE A 62 -13.61 -8.08 1.61
CA PHE A 62 -14.19 -7.25 2.67
C PHE A 62 -14.80 -8.04 3.82
N PHE A 63 -15.35 -9.22 3.59
CA PHE A 63 -15.90 -10.06 4.67
C PHE A 63 -14.78 -10.64 5.52
N ILE A 64 -13.69 -11.07 4.89
CA ILE A 64 -12.47 -11.53 5.56
C ILE A 64 -11.87 -10.38 6.37
N LEU A 65 -11.62 -9.22 5.75
CA LEU A 65 -10.91 -8.07 6.34
C LEU A 65 -11.75 -7.24 7.32
N ARG A 66 -13.05 -7.51 7.45
CA ARG A 66 -13.89 -6.98 8.55
C ARG A 66 -13.56 -7.62 9.90
N ASN A 67 -12.92 -8.79 9.90
CA ASN A 67 -12.42 -9.43 11.11
C ASN A 67 -11.17 -8.69 11.61
N ARG A 68 -10.78 -8.98 12.87
CA ARG A 68 -9.61 -8.34 13.47
C ARG A 68 -8.34 -8.97 12.88
N ILE A 69 -7.47 -8.12 12.38
CA ILE A 69 -6.12 -8.50 11.94
C ILE A 69 -5.19 -8.47 13.14
N TYR A 70 -4.31 -9.45 13.23
CA TYR A 70 -3.27 -9.52 14.25
C TYR A 70 -1.91 -9.41 13.57
N SER A 71 -0.96 -8.74 14.23
CA SER A 71 0.43 -8.60 13.78
C SER A 71 1.37 -8.86 14.95
N THR A 72 2.46 -9.58 14.71
CA THR A 72 3.53 -9.77 15.71
C THR A 72 4.40 -8.53 15.88
N LEU A 73 4.48 -7.68 14.85
CA LEU A 73 5.18 -6.40 14.91
C LEU A 73 4.24 -5.21 15.14
N PRO A 74 4.75 -4.09 15.68
CA PRO A 74 4.07 -2.80 15.63
C PRO A 74 3.70 -2.39 14.19
N LEU A 75 2.57 -1.70 14.05
CA LEU A 75 2.05 -1.18 12.79
C LEU A 75 2.72 0.16 12.47
N SER A 76 3.35 0.22 11.30
CA SER A 76 3.88 1.46 10.71
C SER A 76 2.77 2.41 10.24
N GLU A 77 3.10 3.64 9.82
CA GLU A 77 2.10 4.58 9.28
C GLU A 77 1.45 4.02 8.01
N MET A 78 2.23 3.36 7.14
CA MET A 78 1.72 2.61 5.99
C MET A 78 0.68 1.56 6.40
N CYS A 79 1.01 0.72 7.39
CA CYS A 79 0.11 -0.35 7.86
C CYS A 79 -1.19 0.24 8.42
N ARG A 80 -1.10 1.27 9.27
CA ARG A 80 -2.27 1.94 9.85
C ARG A 80 -3.13 2.60 8.76
N GLY A 81 -2.49 3.22 7.78
CA GLY A 81 -3.15 3.82 6.63
C GLY A 81 -3.92 2.80 5.80
N MET A 82 -3.28 1.69 5.40
CA MET A 82 -3.93 0.59 4.67
C MET A 82 -5.10 0.01 5.45
N LEU A 83 -4.89 -0.31 6.74
CA LEU A 83 -5.94 -0.85 7.61
C LEU A 83 -7.15 0.09 7.69
N ARG A 84 -6.98 1.42 7.66
CA ARG A 84 -8.09 2.37 7.66
C ARG A 84 -8.91 2.36 6.37
N VAL A 85 -8.28 2.02 5.25
CA VAL A 85 -8.95 1.95 3.94
C VAL A 85 -9.71 0.65 3.79
N VAL A 86 -9.10 -0.48 4.16
CA VAL A 86 -9.63 -1.81 3.77
C VAL A 86 -10.03 -2.73 4.91
N ALA A 87 -9.65 -2.42 6.14
CA ALA A 87 -9.96 -3.24 7.30
C ALA A 87 -10.69 -2.41 8.38
N LYS A 88 -11.16 -3.08 9.43
CA LYS A 88 -11.86 -2.39 10.52
C LYS A 88 -11.03 -2.29 11.79
N ARG A 89 -10.28 -3.35 12.12
CA ARG A 89 -9.65 -3.53 13.42
C ARG A 89 -8.33 -4.26 13.26
N ALA A 90 -7.33 -3.82 14.00
CA ALA A 90 -6.08 -4.55 14.15
C ALA A 90 -5.63 -4.58 15.61
N SER A 91 -4.83 -5.59 15.94
CA SER A 91 -4.02 -5.68 17.15
C SER A 91 -2.58 -5.95 16.75
N GLU A 92 -1.65 -5.29 17.41
CA GLU A 92 -0.23 -5.30 17.09
C GLU A 92 0.60 -5.78 18.27
N GLY A 93 1.85 -6.21 18.03
CA GLY A 93 2.73 -6.70 19.09
C GLY A 93 2.25 -8.00 19.74
N ILE A 94 1.58 -8.87 18.99
CA ILE A 94 1.16 -10.19 19.50
C ILE A 94 2.40 -11.04 19.76
N LEU A 95 2.58 -11.46 21.00
CA LEU A 95 3.69 -12.29 21.42
C LEU A 95 3.36 -13.78 21.18
N PRO A 96 4.14 -14.51 20.37
CA PRO A 96 3.96 -15.95 20.19
C PRO A 96 4.12 -16.69 21.53
N ARG A 97 3.06 -17.34 22.01
CA ARG A 97 3.09 -18.14 23.24
C ARG A 97 2.23 -19.39 23.08
N ASP A 98 2.78 -20.53 23.48
CA ASP A 98 2.01 -21.76 23.58
C ASP A 98 1.11 -21.74 24.82
N HIS A 99 -0.18 -21.90 24.58
CA HIS A 99 -1.24 -22.02 25.55
C HIS A 99 -1.87 -23.43 25.54
N GLY A 100 -1.31 -24.37 24.75
CA GLY A 100 -1.81 -25.74 24.63
C GLY A 100 -3.22 -25.83 24.03
N LEU A 101 -3.60 -24.84 23.21
CA LEU A 101 -4.94 -24.79 22.62
C LEU A 101 -4.94 -25.54 21.28
N GLU A 102 -5.80 -26.54 21.17
CA GLU A 102 -6.09 -27.18 19.88
C GLU A 102 -6.84 -26.21 18.95
N THR A 103 -6.54 -26.28 17.67
CA THR A 103 -7.14 -25.43 16.65
C THR A 103 -7.58 -26.27 15.46
N ASN A 104 -8.89 -26.22 15.16
CA ASN A 104 -9.49 -26.88 14.00
C ASN A 104 -9.53 -25.93 12.79
N LEU A 105 -8.58 -24.99 12.70
CA LEU A 105 -8.53 -24.01 11.63
C LEU A 105 -7.84 -24.57 10.39
N GLN A 106 -8.35 -24.22 9.22
CA GLN A 106 -7.64 -24.41 7.96
C GLN A 106 -6.66 -23.25 7.78
N PHE A 107 -5.39 -23.56 7.57
CA PHE A 107 -4.33 -22.56 7.38
C PHE A 107 -4.15 -22.25 5.89
N GLN A 108 -4.21 -20.96 5.53
CA GLN A 108 -3.97 -20.48 4.17
C GLN A 108 -2.95 -19.34 4.17
N GLU A 109 -1.75 -19.60 3.66
CA GLU A 109 -0.74 -18.55 3.49
C GLU A 109 -1.06 -17.68 2.27
N VAL A 110 -0.93 -16.37 2.43
CA VAL A 110 -1.20 -15.34 1.45
C VAL A 110 0.13 -14.80 0.92
N GLY A 111 0.47 -15.21 -0.31
CA GLY A 111 1.78 -14.97 -0.93
C GLY A 111 2.85 -15.89 -0.35
N VAL A 112 3.94 -16.12 -1.10
CA VAL A 112 5.04 -16.94 -0.55
C VAL A 112 5.87 -16.12 0.43
N LYS A 113 6.42 -16.74 1.46
CA LYS A 113 7.19 -16.04 2.51
C LYS A 113 8.39 -15.25 1.96
N ASP A 114 9.04 -15.78 0.93
CA ASP A 114 10.28 -15.23 0.36
C ASP A 114 10.02 -14.07 -0.62
N GLU A 115 8.76 -13.84 -1.00
CA GLU A 115 8.36 -12.66 -1.77
C GLU A 115 8.34 -11.42 -0.88
N VAL A 116 9.21 -10.46 -1.18
CA VAL A 116 9.28 -9.19 -0.47
C VAL A 116 8.18 -8.20 -0.88
N LEU A 117 7.55 -8.40 -2.03
CA LEU A 117 6.34 -7.70 -2.46
C LEU A 117 5.30 -8.71 -2.90
N PHE A 118 4.03 -8.46 -2.60
CA PHE A 118 2.95 -9.31 -3.11
C PHE A 118 2.81 -9.12 -4.64
N PRO A 119 2.89 -10.20 -5.44
CA PRO A 119 2.81 -10.13 -6.90
C PRO A 119 1.35 -9.99 -7.35
N THR A 120 0.77 -8.82 -7.15
CA THR A 120 -0.64 -8.59 -7.52
C THR A 120 -0.90 -8.81 -9.01
N THR A 121 -2.00 -9.52 -9.31
CA THR A 121 -2.49 -9.75 -10.67
C THR A 121 -3.50 -8.71 -11.12
N LYS A 122 -3.81 -7.71 -10.26
CA LYS A 122 -4.89 -6.73 -10.47
C LYS A 122 -4.40 -5.33 -10.85
N LEU A 123 -3.14 -5.19 -11.24
CA LEU A 123 -2.65 -3.93 -11.82
C LEU A 123 -3.32 -3.70 -13.18
N SER A 124 -3.67 -2.45 -13.45
CA SER A 124 -4.19 -2.05 -14.75
C SER A 124 -3.10 -2.05 -15.81
N SER A 125 -3.46 -2.19 -17.09
CA SER A 125 -2.49 -2.20 -18.20
C SER A 125 -1.72 -0.89 -18.33
N GLU A 126 -2.25 0.23 -17.86
CA GLU A 126 -1.52 1.51 -17.86
C GLU A 126 -0.32 1.49 -16.91
N ASN A 127 -0.34 0.63 -15.87
CA ASN A 127 0.81 0.42 -14.99
C ASN A 127 1.90 -0.47 -15.61
N THR A 128 1.70 -1.01 -16.82
CA THR A 128 2.71 -1.83 -17.51
C THR A 128 3.49 -1.06 -18.57
N GLN A 129 3.26 0.24 -18.74
CA GLN A 129 4.05 1.05 -19.65
C GLN A 129 5.52 1.13 -19.18
N ASP A 130 6.43 1.24 -20.14
CA ASP A 130 7.85 1.42 -19.85
C ASP A 130 8.11 2.81 -19.22
N LEU A 131 9.05 2.87 -18.28
CA LEU A 131 9.37 4.11 -17.57
C LEU A 131 9.96 5.16 -18.52
N ALA A 132 10.79 4.77 -19.50
CA ALA A 132 11.39 5.74 -20.42
C ALA A 132 10.32 6.43 -21.28
N SER A 133 9.32 5.68 -21.72
CA SER A 133 8.16 6.19 -22.47
C SER A 133 7.37 7.21 -21.65
N VAL A 134 7.14 6.92 -20.36
CA VAL A 134 6.47 7.87 -19.46
C VAL A 134 7.35 9.08 -19.16
N ALA A 135 8.66 8.89 -18.95
CA ALA A 135 9.60 9.97 -18.69
C ALA A 135 9.64 11.00 -19.83
N LEU A 136 9.49 10.57 -21.09
CA LEU A 136 9.40 11.47 -22.24
C LEU A 136 8.19 12.41 -22.19
N MET A 137 7.08 12.02 -21.54
CA MET A 137 5.91 12.89 -21.38
C MET A 137 6.17 14.08 -20.45
N PHE A 138 7.11 13.92 -19.53
CA PHE A 138 7.52 14.95 -18.57
C PHE A 138 8.83 15.64 -18.96
N ALA A 139 9.48 15.18 -20.03
CA ALA A 139 10.71 15.77 -20.51
C ALA A 139 10.50 17.26 -20.83
N ARG A 140 11.38 18.10 -20.28
CA ARG A 140 11.37 19.57 -20.44
C ARG A 140 10.21 20.30 -19.73
N ILE A 141 9.40 19.60 -18.94
CA ILE A 141 8.42 20.26 -18.06
C ILE A 141 9.12 20.60 -16.74
N THR A 142 9.19 21.89 -16.41
CA THR A 142 9.80 22.38 -15.16
C THR A 142 8.77 22.97 -14.20
N GLN A 143 7.56 23.27 -14.68
CA GLN A 143 6.49 23.86 -13.88
C GLN A 143 5.58 22.77 -13.30
N ALA A 144 5.32 22.86 -12.01
CA ALA A 144 4.51 21.89 -11.27
C ALA A 144 3.09 21.72 -11.84
N ASP A 145 2.42 22.82 -12.20
CA ASP A 145 1.05 22.79 -12.76
C ASP A 145 1.00 22.05 -14.10
N GLN A 146 2.04 22.17 -14.91
CA GLN A 146 2.14 21.45 -16.18
C GLN A 146 2.37 19.95 -15.96
N ILE A 147 3.15 19.56 -14.95
CA ILE A 147 3.31 18.15 -14.57
C ILE A 147 1.97 17.57 -14.11
N LEU A 148 1.25 18.29 -13.24
CA LEU A 148 -0.06 17.86 -12.76
C LEU A 148 -1.11 17.79 -13.88
N LEU A 149 -1.07 18.72 -14.85
CA LEU A 149 -1.93 18.65 -16.04
C LEU A 149 -1.66 17.39 -16.86
N ARG A 150 -0.39 17.06 -17.14
CA ARG A 150 -0.02 15.82 -17.85
C ARG A 150 -0.43 14.56 -17.08
N LEU A 151 -0.28 14.58 -15.76
CA LEU A 151 -0.77 13.48 -14.91
C LEU A 151 -2.29 13.31 -15.00
N SER A 152 -3.06 14.41 -15.03
CA SER A 152 -4.51 14.34 -15.22
C SER A 152 -4.89 13.77 -16.58
N GLU A 153 -4.16 14.11 -17.65
CA GLU A 153 -4.34 13.51 -18.98
C GLU A 153 -4.10 11.99 -18.92
N MET A 154 -3.00 11.55 -18.30
CA MET A 154 -2.70 10.13 -18.11
C MET A 154 -3.79 9.41 -17.30
N ALA A 155 -4.25 10.02 -16.20
CA ALA A 155 -5.29 9.46 -15.36
C ALA A 155 -6.63 9.32 -16.10
N SER A 156 -6.93 10.25 -17.01
CA SER A 156 -8.16 10.24 -17.81
C SER A 156 -8.22 9.13 -18.86
N ALA A 157 -7.06 8.55 -19.22
CA ALA A 157 -6.98 7.41 -20.14
C ALA A 157 -7.51 6.10 -19.54
N VAL A 158 -7.63 6.03 -18.21
CA VAL A 158 -8.16 4.86 -17.51
C VAL A 158 -9.68 4.79 -17.71
N SER A 159 -10.15 3.69 -18.31
CA SER A 159 -11.57 3.52 -18.66
C SER A 159 -12.50 3.67 -17.45
N ARG A 160 -13.52 4.50 -17.57
CA ARG A 160 -14.63 4.59 -16.61
C ARG A 160 -15.91 4.04 -17.22
N GLY A 161 -16.71 3.36 -16.41
CA GLY A 161 -18.09 3.03 -16.75
C GLY A 161 -19.06 3.42 -15.65
N LYS A 162 -20.30 2.98 -15.80
CA LYS A 162 -21.44 3.50 -15.04
C LYS A 162 -21.41 3.17 -13.55
N ILE A 163 -20.82 2.02 -13.19
CA ILE A 163 -20.78 1.53 -11.81
C ILE A 163 -19.42 1.87 -11.20
N LEU A 164 -19.32 2.98 -10.48
CA LEU A 164 -18.05 3.55 -10.01
C LEU A 164 -17.13 2.58 -9.26
N HIS A 165 -17.67 1.58 -8.56
CA HIS A 165 -16.86 0.63 -7.81
C HIS A 165 -16.23 -0.49 -8.67
N ASP A 166 -16.70 -0.66 -9.91
CA ASP A 166 -16.19 -1.62 -10.89
C ASP A 166 -15.01 -1.07 -11.69
N TYR A 167 -14.75 0.25 -11.59
CA TYR A 167 -13.70 0.92 -12.34
C TYR A 167 -12.64 1.50 -11.42
N HIS A 168 -11.44 1.64 -11.98
CA HIS A 168 -10.36 2.36 -11.35
C HIS A 168 -10.71 3.86 -11.24
N ARG A 169 -10.17 4.51 -10.21
CA ARG A 169 -10.26 5.97 -10.14
C ARG A 169 -9.28 6.61 -11.12
N ASP A 170 -9.62 7.77 -11.63
CA ASP A 170 -8.80 8.66 -12.45
C ASP A 170 -7.74 9.36 -11.57
N ILE A 171 -6.89 8.56 -10.95
CA ILE A 171 -5.79 9.04 -10.10
C ILE A 171 -4.47 8.52 -10.65
N ALA A 172 -3.53 9.43 -10.83
CA ALA A 172 -2.17 9.12 -11.24
C ALA A 172 -1.17 9.84 -10.32
N ALA A 173 0.05 9.33 -10.26
CA ALA A 173 1.16 9.94 -9.56
C ALA A 173 2.47 9.73 -10.34
N VAL A 174 3.38 10.70 -10.26
CA VAL A 174 4.76 10.60 -10.75
C VAL A 174 5.73 11.07 -9.68
N LEU A 175 6.89 10.42 -9.61
CA LEU A 175 7.99 10.80 -8.74
C LEU A 175 9.12 11.36 -9.58
N MET A 176 9.43 12.62 -9.35
CA MET A 176 10.56 13.31 -9.95
C MET A 176 11.73 13.28 -8.98
N GLY A 177 12.91 12.91 -9.47
CA GLY A 177 14.14 12.94 -8.71
C GLY A 177 14.63 14.37 -8.47
N PRO A 178 15.67 14.55 -7.62
CA PRO A 178 16.23 15.86 -7.32
C PRO A 178 16.78 16.60 -8.55
N GLU A 179 17.15 15.86 -9.59
CA GLU A 179 17.67 16.39 -10.85
C GLU A 179 16.57 16.62 -11.91
N GLY A 180 15.30 16.38 -11.55
CA GLY A 180 14.15 16.55 -12.44
C GLY A 180 13.91 15.36 -13.38
N ASP A 181 14.55 14.22 -13.15
CA ASP A 181 14.31 12.98 -13.88
C ASP A 181 13.08 12.22 -13.34
N CYS A 182 12.34 11.54 -14.21
CA CYS A 182 11.22 10.70 -13.79
C CYS A 182 11.73 9.37 -13.21
N LEU A 183 11.60 9.19 -11.90
CA LEU A 183 12.08 8.01 -11.18
C LEU A 183 11.10 6.85 -11.20
N SER A 184 9.80 7.16 -11.07
CA SER A 184 8.71 6.19 -11.05
C SER A 184 7.38 6.87 -11.32
N TYR A 185 6.36 6.09 -11.66
CA TYR A 185 4.98 6.55 -11.78
C TYR A 185 4.02 5.43 -11.35
N GLY A 186 2.76 5.78 -11.13
CA GLY A 186 1.70 4.81 -10.90
C GLY A 186 0.33 5.38 -11.25
N LEU A 187 -0.55 4.51 -11.72
CA LEU A 187 -1.98 4.80 -11.90
C LEU A 187 -2.79 3.93 -10.95
N ASN A 188 -3.93 4.45 -10.51
CA ASN A 188 -4.81 3.70 -9.62
C ASN A 188 -5.32 2.42 -10.30
N SER A 189 -5.29 1.29 -9.58
CA SER A 189 -5.82 0.00 -10.03
C SER A 189 -6.78 -0.61 -8.99
N ASN A 190 -7.52 0.24 -8.27
CA ASN A 190 -8.19 -0.15 -7.05
C ASN A 190 -9.58 -0.80 -7.23
N ALA A 191 -9.96 -1.18 -8.46
CA ALA A 191 -11.30 -1.71 -8.75
C ALA A 191 -11.52 -3.02 -7.99
N LEU A 192 -10.59 -3.97 -8.16
CA LEU A 192 -10.63 -5.29 -7.54
C LEU A 192 -9.76 -5.39 -6.28
N ASN A 193 -8.73 -4.53 -6.15
CA ASN A 193 -7.86 -4.50 -4.98
C ASN A 193 -7.73 -3.09 -4.42
N LYS A 194 -8.44 -2.82 -3.32
CA LYS A 194 -8.59 -1.46 -2.77
C LYS A 194 -7.30 -0.85 -2.22
N THR A 195 -6.21 -1.62 -2.17
CA THR A 195 -4.89 -1.14 -1.76
C THR A 195 -4.06 -0.55 -2.92
N LEU A 196 -4.43 -0.81 -4.18
CA LEU A 196 -3.65 -0.42 -5.37
C LEU A 196 -3.96 1.01 -5.80
N HIS A 197 -3.58 1.97 -4.97
CA HIS A 197 -3.61 3.39 -5.32
C HIS A 197 -2.40 3.79 -6.17
N ALA A 198 -2.50 4.92 -6.86
CA ALA A 198 -1.46 5.41 -7.76
C ALA A 198 -0.09 5.53 -7.05
N GLU A 199 -0.09 6.08 -5.84
CA GLU A 199 1.12 6.31 -5.04
C GLU A 199 1.70 5.01 -4.49
N VAL A 200 0.84 4.03 -4.13
CA VAL A 200 1.28 2.70 -3.71
C VAL A 200 1.94 1.98 -4.90
N ASN A 201 1.30 2.02 -6.07
CA ASN A 201 1.83 1.42 -7.29
C ASN A 201 3.15 2.06 -7.70
N LEU A 202 3.26 3.39 -7.61
CA LEU A 202 4.48 4.15 -7.84
C LEU A 202 5.62 3.70 -6.93
N VAL A 203 5.39 3.58 -5.63
CA VAL A 203 6.42 3.17 -4.67
C VAL A 203 6.83 1.71 -4.89
N HIS A 204 5.86 0.82 -5.14
CA HIS A 204 6.15 -0.57 -5.46
C HIS A 204 6.98 -0.69 -6.74
N ARG A 205 6.67 0.10 -7.77
CA ARG A 205 7.42 0.14 -9.02
C ARG A 205 8.84 0.67 -8.82
N LEU A 206 9.01 1.76 -8.04
CA LEU A 206 10.32 2.29 -7.69
C LEU A 206 11.21 1.21 -7.06
N PHE A 207 10.66 0.46 -6.10
CA PHE A 207 11.38 -0.63 -5.47
C PHE A 207 11.68 -1.78 -6.43
N LYS A 208 10.72 -2.20 -7.26
CA LYS A 208 10.94 -3.29 -8.24
C LYS A 208 12.02 -2.94 -9.26
N ASP A 209 12.00 -1.71 -9.77
CA ASP A 209 12.87 -1.29 -10.86
C ASP A 209 14.27 -0.91 -10.37
N ARG A 210 14.37 -0.35 -9.15
CA ARG A 210 15.62 0.26 -8.65
C ARG A 210 16.08 -0.25 -7.29
N GLY A 211 15.22 -0.90 -6.50
CA GLY A 211 15.56 -1.40 -5.16
C GLY A 211 15.81 -0.32 -4.11
N VAL A 212 15.40 0.93 -4.37
CA VAL A 212 15.68 2.08 -3.51
C VAL A 212 14.43 2.66 -2.85
N LYS A 213 14.64 3.42 -1.77
CA LYS A 213 13.63 4.31 -1.17
C LYS A 213 13.46 5.56 -2.03
N ILE A 214 12.43 6.36 -1.73
CA ILE A 214 12.26 7.68 -2.35
C ILE A 214 13.47 8.55 -1.95
N PRO A 215 14.30 9.00 -2.92
CA PRO A 215 15.51 9.76 -2.62
C PRO A 215 15.22 11.11 -1.98
N LYS A 216 16.12 11.55 -1.09
CA LYS A 216 16.07 12.91 -0.52
C LYS A 216 16.01 13.99 -1.62
N GLY A 217 15.10 14.95 -1.48
CA GLY A 217 14.94 16.05 -2.44
C GLY A 217 14.04 15.74 -3.63
N SER A 218 13.48 14.52 -3.68
CA SER A 218 12.49 14.16 -4.70
C SER A 218 11.17 14.92 -4.51
N VAL A 219 10.42 15.04 -5.61
CA VAL A 219 9.10 15.66 -5.63
C VAL A 219 8.09 14.67 -6.19
N LEU A 220 7.05 14.36 -5.42
CA LEU A 220 5.94 13.53 -5.85
C LEU A 220 4.78 14.43 -6.30
N TYR A 221 4.30 14.22 -7.51
CA TYR A 221 3.09 14.85 -8.01
C TYR A 221 1.98 13.80 -8.05
N SER A 222 0.80 14.15 -7.57
CA SER A 222 -0.39 13.29 -7.67
C SER A 222 -1.61 14.11 -8.05
N THR A 223 -2.51 13.56 -8.87
CA THR A 223 -3.73 14.29 -9.23
C THR A 223 -4.61 14.58 -8.00
N HIS A 224 -4.53 13.76 -6.96
CA HIS A 224 -5.30 13.91 -5.72
C HIS A 224 -4.39 13.94 -4.50
N LYS A 225 -4.85 14.60 -3.43
CA LYS A 225 -4.17 14.58 -2.14
C LYS A 225 -3.99 13.12 -1.65
N PRO A 226 -2.77 12.70 -1.28
CA PRO A 226 -2.55 11.34 -0.77
C PRO A 226 -3.40 11.04 0.47
N CYS A 227 -4.14 9.93 0.44
CA CYS A 227 -4.89 9.47 1.59
C CYS A 227 -3.96 8.90 2.68
N LYS A 228 -4.48 8.54 3.86
CA LYS A 228 -3.69 7.97 4.98
C LYS A 228 -2.81 6.79 4.58
N MET A 229 -3.30 5.93 3.69
CA MET A 229 -2.52 4.82 3.13
C MET A 229 -1.35 5.33 2.28
N CYS A 230 -1.63 6.16 1.28
CA CYS A 230 -0.63 6.69 0.36
C CYS A 230 0.41 7.57 1.08
N ALA A 231 -0.05 8.46 1.96
CA ALA A 231 0.82 9.27 2.81
C ALA A 231 1.68 8.42 3.75
N GLY A 232 1.14 7.31 4.27
CA GLY A 232 1.88 6.39 5.13
C GLY A 232 3.00 5.65 4.40
N ILE A 233 2.74 5.16 3.17
CA ILE A 233 3.79 4.50 2.38
C ILE A 233 4.84 5.50 1.89
N ILE A 234 4.45 6.71 1.48
CA ILE A 234 5.41 7.78 1.12
C ILE A 234 6.30 8.11 2.33
N HIS A 235 5.69 8.28 3.50
CA HIS A 235 6.42 8.57 4.74
C HIS A 235 7.41 7.46 5.10
N ASP A 236 6.96 6.21 5.21
CA ASP A 236 7.78 5.08 5.66
C ASP A 236 8.84 4.69 4.60
N TRP A 237 8.56 4.95 3.33
CA TRP A 237 9.41 4.59 2.19
C TRP A 237 10.24 5.74 1.59
N SER A 238 10.38 6.83 2.33
CA SER A 238 11.35 7.89 2.01
C SER A 238 12.68 7.65 2.73
N GLU A 239 13.80 8.05 2.11
CA GLU A 239 15.09 8.16 2.81
C GLU A 239 14.99 9.15 3.97
N ASP A 240 14.36 10.30 3.70
CA ASP A 240 13.97 11.28 4.70
C ASP A 240 12.62 11.90 4.30
N PRO A 241 11.51 11.58 5.01
CA PRO A 241 10.19 12.08 4.65
C PRO A 241 10.06 13.60 4.77
N ARG A 242 10.95 14.29 5.49
CA ARG A 242 10.95 15.77 5.59
C ARG A 242 11.55 16.46 4.37
N HIS A 243 12.04 15.69 3.40
CA HIS A 243 12.67 16.19 2.19
C HIS A 243 12.02 15.63 0.92
N VAL A 244 10.81 15.07 1.03
CA VAL A 244 9.99 14.69 -0.12
C VAL A 244 8.82 15.64 -0.20
N GLN A 245 8.81 16.50 -1.21
CA GLN A 245 7.69 17.41 -1.44
C GLN A 245 6.57 16.68 -2.17
N VAL A 246 5.33 16.95 -1.80
CA VAL A 246 4.15 16.41 -2.50
C VAL A 246 3.30 17.55 -3.04
N TYR A 247 3.00 17.52 -4.33
CA TYR A 247 2.06 18.45 -4.98
C TYR A 247 0.83 17.71 -5.49
N TYR A 248 -0.34 18.34 -5.36
CA TYR A 248 -1.59 17.78 -5.87
C TYR A 248 -2.60 18.85 -6.32
N HIS A 249 -3.48 18.48 -7.25
CA HIS A 249 -4.58 19.36 -7.71
C HIS A 249 -5.83 19.23 -6.82
N HIS A 250 -6.33 18.00 -6.64
CA HIS A 250 -7.64 17.79 -6.03
C HIS A 250 -7.54 17.42 -4.55
N HIS A 251 -8.30 18.12 -3.71
CA HIS A 251 -8.50 17.78 -2.31
C HIS A 251 -9.89 17.15 -2.13
N GLU A 252 -9.95 15.91 -1.64
CA GLU A 252 -11.20 15.30 -1.17
C GLU A 252 -11.40 15.57 0.33
N ASP A 253 -12.57 16.09 0.74
CA ASP A 253 -12.91 16.38 2.16
C ASP A 253 -13.11 15.14 3.06
N GLY A 254 -12.75 13.96 2.57
CA GLY A 254 -12.88 12.69 3.26
C GLY A 254 -12.00 12.56 4.52
N GLY A 255 -12.45 11.76 5.48
CA GLY A 255 -11.68 11.47 6.70
C GLY A 255 -10.37 10.69 6.45
N LEU A 256 -10.19 10.16 5.23
CA LEU A 256 -8.97 9.50 4.78
C LEU A 256 -7.91 10.48 4.27
N SER A 257 -8.26 11.73 3.95
CA SER A 257 -7.32 12.73 3.39
C SER A 257 -6.88 13.77 4.42
N ARG A 258 -7.28 13.59 5.69
CA ARG A 258 -6.99 14.49 6.81
C ARG A 258 -6.13 13.82 7.87
N ALA A 259 -5.26 14.62 8.50
CA ALA A 259 -4.32 14.17 9.53
C ALA A 259 -3.50 12.96 9.06
N THR A 260 -3.06 13.01 7.80
CA THR A 260 -2.16 12.00 7.22
C THR A 260 -0.75 12.15 7.79
N ALA A 261 0.12 11.17 7.56
CA ALA A 261 1.52 11.27 7.98
C ALA A 261 2.21 12.52 7.37
N LEU A 262 1.84 12.88 6.13
CA LEU A 262 2.36 14.05 5.42
C LEU A 262 1.80 15.38 5.96
N ASP A 263 0.54 15.41 6.42
CA ASP A 263 -0.01 16.60 7.10
C ASP A 263 0.81 16.95 8.34
N LYS A 264 1.22 15.94 9.13
CA LYS A 264 1.96 16.12 10.38
C LYS A 264 3.34 16.75 10.18
N ILE A 265 3.94 16.57 9.01
CA ILE A 265 5.29 17.07 8.69
C ILE A 265 5.29 18.25 7.72
N GLY A 266 4.12 18.69 7.24
CA GLY A 266 3.98 19.88 6.39
C GLY A 266 4.60 19.75 4.99
N MET A 267 4.64 18.54 4.42
CA MET A 267 5.35 18.26 3.16
C MET A 267 4.42 18.11 1.95
N GLN A 268 3.19 18.64 2.02
CA GLN A 268 2.24 18.54 0.92
C GLN A 268 1.56 19.88 0.65
N ASN A 269 1.46 20.22 -0.63
CA ASN A 269 0.97 21.50 -1.11
C ASN A 269 -0.06 21.27 -2.21
N GLN A 270 -1.17 22.00 -2.15
CA GLN A 270 -2.13 22.04 -3.23
C GLN A 270 -1.70 23.12 -4.24
N LEU A 271 -1.84 22.82 -5.52
CA LEU A 271 -1.66 23.76 -6.64
C LEU A 271 -3.00 24.01 -7.32
#